data_AF-A0A520XHE8-F1
#
_entry.id   AF-A0A520XHE8-F1
#
_cell.length_a   1.000
_cell.length_b   1.000
_cell.length_c   1.000
_cell.angle_alpha   90.00
_cell.angle_beta   90.00
_cell.angle_gamma   90.00
#
_symmetry.space_group_name_H-M   'P 1'
#
loop_
_entity.id
_entity.type
_entity.pdbx_description
1 polymer ?
#
loop_
_entity_poly.entity_id
_entity_poly.type
_entity_poly.pdbx_seq_one_letter_code
_entity_poly.pdbx_strand_id
1 'polypeptide(L)'
;MSQSIFQAFKDVSIKTKIIVPLLLLVIIPIALIVFNTYRLAISLTKHDAIVTAKTTLSSLNAMMLNGTIMKKRDRKQLFSIYKKIKGVKKFQVIRGNVVNMEFGKGLREEMPNSKSKFDDKILNSSKIQTEIISKNFLPYEIKVGVLSLQKQIQEA
;
A
#
# COMPACT_ATOMS: atom_id res chain seq x y z
N MET A 1 -42.51 6.73 15.65
CA MET A 1 -41.89 6.89 14.32
C MET A 1 -42.17 5.73 13.34
N SER A 2 -42.60 4.53 13.77
CA SER A 2 -42.83 3.40 12.84
C SER A 2 -44.16 3.44 12.07
N GLN A 3 -45.18 4.16 12.54
CA GLN A 3 -46.49 4.19 11.89
C GLN A 3 -46.55 5.03 10.60
N SER A 4 -45.70 6.05 10.46
CA SER A 4 -45.69 6.89 9.23
C SER A 4 -45.14 6.14 8.02
N ILE A 5 -44.18 5.23 8.24
CA ILE A 5 -43.58 4.40 7.20
C ILE A 5 -44.64 3.44 6.64
N PHE A 6 -45.44 2.81 7.51
CA PHE A 6 -46.49 1.87 7.10
C PHE A 6 -47.64 2.54 6.32
N GLN A 7 -48.00 3.78 6.66
CA GLN A 7 -49.02 4.52 5.90
C GLN A 7 -48.52 4.90 4.50
N ALA A 8 -47.25 5.29 4.36
CA ALA A 8 -46.65 5.61 3.07
C ALA A 8 -46.64 4.42 2.09
N PHE A 9 -46.66 3.17 2.58
CA PHE A 9 -46.77 1.96 1.74
C PHE A 9 -48.21 1.64 1.31
N LYS A 10 -49.23 2.21 1.96
CA LYS A 10 -50.64 1.86 1.68
C LYS A 10 -51.11 2.49 0.36
N ASP A 11 -50.67 3.73 0.08
CA ASP A 11 -51.06 4.54 -1.09
C ASP A 11 -50.22 4.28 -2.36
N VAL A 12 -49.28 3.33 -2.30
CA VAL A 12 -48.43 3.01 -3.45
C VAL A 12 -49.12 2.02 -4.39
N SER A 13 -49.11 2.32 -5.68
CA SER A 13 -49.60 1.43 -6.75
C SER A 13 -49.00 0.03 -6.65
N ILE A 14 -49.83 -1.01 -6.90
CA ILE A 14 -49.43 -2.43 -6.90
C ILE A 14 -48.20 -2.69 -7.79
N LYS A 15 -48.08 -1.97 -8.91
CA LYS A 15 -46.92 -2.09 -9.80
C LYS A 15 -45.62 -1.73 -9.08
N THR A 16 -45.61 -0.66 -8.30
CA THR A 16 -44.44 -0.22 -7.53
C THR A 16 -44.12 -1.18 -6.38
N LYS A 17 -45.14 -1.77 -5.74
CA LYS A 17 -44.96 -2.77 -4.67
C LYS A 17 -44.26 -4.04 -5.14
N ILE A 18 -44.36 -4.37 -6.44
CA ILE A 18 -43.69 -5.52 -7.05
C ILE A 18 -42.34 -5.12 -7.66
N ILE A 19 -42.28 -3.98 -8.35
CA ILE A 19 -41.06 -3.52 -9.03
C ILE A 19 -39.95 -3.20 -8.04
N VAL A 20 -40.25 -2.50 -6.93
CA VAL A 20 -39.23 -2.09 -5.94
C VAL A 20 -38.49 -3.28 -5.32
N PRO A 21 -39.14 -4.32 -4.76
CA PRO A 21 -38.42 -5.47 -4.21
C PRO A 21 -37.65 -6.26 -5.27
N LEU A 22 -38.17 -6.38 -6.49
CA LEU A 22 -37.46 -7.02 -7.60
C LEU A 22 -36.18 -6.27 -7.96
N LEU A 23 -36.25 -4.93 -7.96
CA LEU A 23 -35.12 -4.06 -8.28
C LEU A 23 -34.08 -4.09 -7.14
N LEU A 24 -34.51 -4.13 -5.88
CA LEU A 24 -33.63 -4.33 -4.73
C LEU A 24 -32.92 -5.69 -4.77
N LEU A 25 -33.63 -6.76 -5.17
CA LEU A 25 -33.07 -8.10 -5.31
C LEU A 25 -31.91 -8.16 -6.31
N VAL A 26 -31.91 -7.27 -7.31
CA VAL A 26 -30.81 -7.13 -8.28
C VAL A 26 -29.72 -6.18 -7.78
N ILE A 27 -30.08 -5.03 -7.20
CA ILE A 27 -29.09 -4.03 -6.77
C ILE A 27 -28.23 -4.53 -5.61
N ILE A 28 -28.83 -5.21 -4.62
CA ILE A 28 -28.12 -5.66 -3.42
C ILE A 28 -26.93 -6.58 -3.75
N PRO A 29 -27.08 -7.68 -4.53
CA PRO A 29 -25.95 -8.54 -4.84
C PRO A 29 -24.88 -7.82 -5.66
N ILE A 30 -25.26 -6.94 -6.60
CA ILE A 30 -24.30 -6.14 -7.36
C ILE A 30 -23.49 -5.24 -6.43
N ALA A 31 -24.15 -4.53 -5.51
CA ALA A 31 -23.49 -3.67 -4.53
C ALA A 31 -22.52 -4.47 -3.64
N LEU A 32 -22.90 -5.67 -3.20
CA LEU A 32 -22.05 -6.54 -2.40
C LEU A 32 -20.83 -7.03 -3.18
N ILE A 33 -20.99 -7.43 -4.44
CA ILE A 33 -19.88 -7.84 -5.30
C ILE A 33 -18.89 -6.68 -5.47
N VAL A 34 -19.40 -5.50 -5.85
CA VAL A 34 -18.56 -4.31 -6.04
C VAL A 34 -17.78 -3.97 -4.76
N PHE A 35 -18.46 -3.98 -3.61
CA PHE A 35 -17.83 -3.70 -2.33
C PHE A 35 -16.75 -4.74 -1.95
N ASN A 36 -17.01 -6.03 -2.19
CA ASN A 36 -16.07 -7.08 -1.86
C ASN A 36 -14.86 -7.08 -2.80
N THR A 37 -15.07 -6.95 -4.12
CA THR A 37 -14.00 -6.82 -5.11
C THR A 37 -13.10 -5.63 -4.79
N TYR A 38 -13.71 -4.52 -4.38
CA TYR A 38 -12.97 -3.33 -3.97
C TYR A 38 -12.10 -3.57 -2.73
N ARG A 39 -12.63 -4.21 -1.68
CA ARG A 39 -11.83 -4.58 -0.50
C ARG A 39 -10.69 -5.53 -0.85
N LEU A 40 -10.97 -6.51 -1.70
CA LEU A 40 -9.98 -7.46 -2.17
C LEU A 40 -8.86 -6.75 -2.94
N ALA A 41 -9.19 -5.83 -3.84
CA ALA A 41 -8.22 -5.07 -4.63
C ALA A 41 -7.28 -4.26 -3.74
N ILE A 42 -7.80 -3.60 -2.68
CA ILE A 42 -6.97 -2.86 -1.71
C ILE A 42 -6.03 -3.82 -0.96
N SER A 43 -6.56 -4.96 -0.51
CA SER A 43 -5.77 -5.94 0.23
C SER A 43 -4.65 -6.55 -0.61
N LEU A 44 -4.96 -6.93 -1.86
CA LEU A 44 -3.98 -7.44 -2.83
C LEU A 44 -2.93 -6.39 -3.15
N THR A 45 -3.34 -5.15 -3.45
CA THR A 45 -2.40 -4.05 -3.72
C THR A 45 -1.45 -3.81 -2.55
N LYS A 46 -1.97 -3.85 -1.31
CA LYS A 46 -1.17 -3.74 -0.10
C LYS A 46 -0.19 -4.92 0.03
N HIS A 47 -0.66 -6.14 -0.20
CA HIS A 47 0.17 -7.34 -0.13
C HIS A 47 1.31 -7.28 -1.15
N ASP A 48 0.99 -6.98 -2.42
CA ASP A 48 1.96 -6.88 -3.50
C ASP A 48 3.01 -5.80 -3.25
N ALA A 49 2.59 -4.65 -2.72
CA ALA A 49 3.51 -3.58 -2.32
C ALA A 49 4.44 -4.02 -1.18
N ILE A 50 3.94 -4.76 -0.18
CA ILE A 50 4.76 -5.33 0.90
C ILE A 50 5.75 -6.35 0.37
N VAL A 51 5.30 -7.28 -0.48
CA VAL A 51 6.16 -8.30 -1.10
C VAL A 51 7.25 -7.63 -1.93
N THR A 52 6.88 -6.66 -2.77
CA THR A 52 7.83 -5.90 -3.59
C THR A 52 8.89 -5.20 -2.73
N ALA A 53 8.47 -4.53 -1.64
CA ALA A 53 9.39 -3.87 -0.72
C ALA A 53 10.33 -4.85 -0.02
N LYS A 54 9.81 -5.99 0.48
CA LYS A 54 10.61 -7.04 1.10
C LYS A 54 11.60 -7.69 0.13
N THR A 55 11.16 -7.99 -1.09
CA THR A 55 12.04 -8.53 -2.13
C THR A 55 13.15 -7.54 -2.47
N THR A 56 12.83 -6.25 -2.57
CA THR A 56 13.85 -5.22 -2.80
C THR A 56 14.85 -5.16 -1.64
N LEU A 57 14.38 -5.20 -0.39
CA LEU A 57 15.27 -5.24 0.77
C LEU A 57 16.17 -6.48 0.77
N SER A 58 15.64 -7.64 0.39
CA SER A 58 16.42 -8.87 0.23
C SER A 58 17.51 -8.72 -0.83
N SER A 59 17.17 -8.15 -2.00
CA SER A 59 18.17 -7.85 -3.04
C SER A 59 19.23 -6.87 -2.55
N LEU A 60 18.84 -5.83 -1.81
CA LEU A 60 19.78 -4.87 -1.22
C LEU A 60 20.68 -5.53 -0.17
N ASN A 61 20.16 -6.43 0.66
CA ASN A 61 20.95 -7.20 1.61
C ASN A 61 21.96 -8.10 0.90
N ALA A 62 21.56 -8.78 -0.18
CA ALA A 62 22.50 -9.55 -1.01
C ALA A 62 23.58 -8.65 -1.62
N MET A 63 23.22 -7.44 -2.06
CA MET A 63 24.19 -6.46 -2.55
C MET A 63 25.14 -5.97 -1.44
N MET A 64 24.67 -5.87 -0.20
CA MET A 64 25.51 -5.53 0.96
C MET A 64 26.53 -6.64 1.23
N LEU A 65 26.07 -7.90 1.27
CA LEU A 65 26.94 -9.07 1.49
C LEU A 65 28.00 -9.23 0.38
N ASN A 66 27.63 -8.99 -0.87
CA ASN A 66 28.53 -9.13 -2.02
C ASN A 66 29.33 -7.83 -2.31
N GLY A 67 29.17 -6.77 -1.52
CA GLY A 67 29.82 -5.47 -1.70
C GLY A 67 29.35 -4.66 -2.93
N THR A 68 28.46 -5.21 -3.78
CA THR A 68 27.93 -4.50 -4.95
C THR A 68 27.02 -3.32 -4.57
N ILE A 69 26.57 -3.24 -3.30
CA ILE A 69 25.84 -2.09 -2.78
C ILE A 69 26.65 -0.80 -2.88
N MET A 70 27.98 -0.85 -2.98
CA MET A 70 28.81 0.35 -3.15
C MET A 70 28.76 0.88 -4.59
N LYS A 71 28.49 0.00 -5.57
CA LYS A 71 28.43 0.33 -7.00
C LYS A 71 27.14 1.09 -7.33
N LYS A 72 27.27 2.39 -7.62
CA LYS A 72 26.13 3.29 -7.91
C LYS A 72 25.30 2.83 -9.12
N ARG A 73 25.93 2.23 -10.13
CA ARG A 73 25.25 1.77 -11.36
C ARG A 73 24.29 0.62 -11.06
N ASP A 74 24.78 -0.39 -10.34
CA ASP A 74 24.02 -1.59 -9.96
C ASP A 74 22.79 -1.21 -9.13
N ARG A 75 22.95 -0.30 -8.16
CA ARG A 75 21.81 0.21 -7.36
C ARG A 75 20.78 0.95 -8.23
N LYS A 76 21.23 1.85 -9.11
CA LYS A 76 20.33 2.57 -10.02
C LYS A 76 19.56 1.62 -10.95
N GLN A 77 20.23 0.58 -11.44
CA GLN A 77 19.59 -0.43 -12.27
C GLN A 77 18.50 -1.18 -11.49
N LEU A 78 18.82 -1.62 -10.27
CA LEU A 78 17.83 -2.26 -9.38
C LEU A 78 16.60 -1.37 -9.17
N PHE A 79 16.80 -0.09 -8.82
CA PHE A 79 15.70 0.85 -8.60
C PHE A 79 14.88 1.12 -9.86
N SER A 80 15.52 1.14 -11.03
CA SER A 80 14.84 1.29 -12.32
C SER A 80 13.89 0.13 -12.60
N ILE A 81 14.29 -1.09 -12.25
CA ILE A 81 13.45 -2.29 -12.41
C ILE A 81 12.19 -2.16 -11.54
N TYR A 82 12.34 -1.85 -10.25
CA TYR A 82 11.20 -1.71 -9.34
C TYR A 82 10.30 -0.51 -9.66
N LYS A 83 10.86 0.61 -10.14
CA LYS A 83 10.09 1.77 -10.61
C LYS A 83 9.23 1.45 -11.85
N LYS A 84 9.57 0.42 -12.64
CA LYS A 84 8.84 0.02 -13.85
C LYS A 84 7.75 -1.03 -13.61
N ILE A 85 7.62 -1.55 -12.38
CA ILE A 85 6.57 -2.52 -12.06
C ILE A 85 5.20 -1.87 -12.26
N LYS A 86 4.33 -2.53 -13.03
CA LYS A 86 2.98 -2.04 -13.31
C LYS A 86 2.23 -1.84 -12.00
N GLY A 87 1.64 -0.65 -11.82
CA GLY A 87 0.92 -0.29 -10.59
C GLY A 87 1.77 0.42 -9.53
N VAL A 88 3.11 0.44 -9.67
CA VAL A 88 3.97 1.23 -8.78
C VAL A 88 4.06 2.66 -9.29
N LYS A 89 3.39 3.59 -8.60
CA LYS A 89 3.45 5.03 -8.95
C LYS A 89 4.78 5.67 -8.58
N LYS A 90 5.32 5.32 -7.41
CA LYS A 90 6.58 5.84 -6.89
C LYS A 90 7.28 4.78 -6.07
N PHE A 91 8.59 4.66 -6.27
CA PHE A 91 9.46 3.75 -5.53
C PHE A 91 10.67 4.54 -5.03
N GLN A 92 10.98 4.38 -3.75
CA GLN A 92 12.12 5.01 -3.08
C GLN A 92 12.69 4.04 -2.04
N VAL A 93 14.02 3.97 -2.00
CA VAL A 93 14.76 3.29 -0.93
C VAL A 93 15.28 4.37 -0.01
N ILE A 94 15.19 4.16 1.30
CA ILE A 94 15.71 5.10 2.29
C ILE A 94 16.87 4.42 3.01
N ARG A 95 18.05 5.03 2.98
CA ARG A 95 19.22 4.51 3.71
C ARG A 95 19.30 5.12 5.09
N GLY A 96 19.32 4.26 6.10
CA GLY A 96 19.60 4.64 7.48
C GLY A 96 21.07 4.98 7.70
N ASN A 97 21.36 5.60 8.85
CA ASN A 97 22.71 6.03 9.21
C ASN A 97 23.71 4.87 9.25
N VAL A 98 23.31 3.70 9.77
CA VAL A 98 24.17 2.51 9.86
C VAL A 98 24.70 2.09 8.48
N VAL A 99 23.81 1.97 7.50
CA VAL A 99 24.17 1.60 6.12
C VAL A 99 25.04 2.66 5.45
N ASN A 100 24.89 3.94 5.83
CA ASN A 100 25.75 5.01 5.30
C ASN A 100 27.15 5.00 5.92
N MET A 101 27.29 4.61 7.20
CA MET A 101 28.58 4.47 7.87
C MET A 101 29.38 3.30 7.27
N GLU A 102 28.74 2.17 7.03
CA GLU A 102 29.40 0.94 6.58
C GLU A 102 29.71 0.94 5.08
N PHE A 103 28.77 1.39 4.24
CA PHE A 103 28.89 1.29 2.77
C PHE A 103 29.04 2.67 2.09
N GLY A 104 29.35 3.71 2.86
CA GLY A 104 29.51 5.08 2.39
C GLY A 104 28.20 5.78 2.00
N LYS A 105 28.31 7.06 1.61
CA LYS A 105 27.16 7.91 1.29
C LYS A 105 26.33 7.36 0.12
N GLY A 106 25.03 7.22 0.35
CA GLY A 106 24.06 6.83 -0.66
C GLY A 106 23.88 7.83 -1.81
N LEU A 107 23.01 7.47 -2.75
CA LEU A 107 22.53 8.38 -3.80
C LEU A 107 21.63 9.46 -3.19
N ARG A 108 21.49 10.62 -3.85
CA ARG A 108 20.59 11.70 -3.39
C ARG A 108 19.14 11.23 -3.26
N GLU A 109 18.71 10.31 -4.13
CA GLU A 109 17.38 9.69 -4.11
C GLU A 109 17.20 8.68 -2.96
N GLU A 110 18.30 8.21 -2.35
CA GLU A 110 18.29 7.28 -1.22
C GLU A 110 18.23 7.99 0.14
N MET A 111 18.35 9.32 0.15
CA MET A 111 18.30 10.11 1.38
C MET A 111 16.85 10.26 1.85
N PRO A 112 16.58 10.15 3.17
CA PRO A 112 15.26 10.45 3.70
C PRO A 112 14.88 11.87 3.33
N ASN A 113 13.64 12.05 2.89
CA ASN A 113 13.15 13.39 2.62
C ASN A 113 12.80 14.03 3.97
N SER A 114 13.57 15.03 4.40
CA SER A 114 13.38 15.72 5.68
C SER A 114 11.99 16.35 5.86
N LYS A 115 11.17 16.44 4.80
CA LYS A 115 9.79 16.92 4.86
C LYS A 115 8.75 15.79 4.93
N SER A 116 9.15 14.53 4.87
CA SER A 116 8.25 13.37 4.83
C SER A 116 8.12 12.72 6.21
N LYS A 117 7.00 13.00 6.90
CA LYS A 117 6.64 12.31 8.15
C LYS A 117 6.53 10.79 7.99
N PHE A 118 6.33 10.29 6.77
CA PHE A 118 6.24 8.85 6.50
C PHE A 118 7.62 8.19 6.51
N ASP A 119 8.64 8.87 5.98
CA ASP A 119 10.04 8.39 5.98
C ASP A 119 10.52 8.21 7.42
N ASP A 120 10.24 9.20 8.28
CA ASP A 120 10.56 9.15 9.71
C ASP A 120 9.81 8.03 10.43
N LYS A 121 8.53 7.80 10.09
CA LYS A 121 7.76 6.68 10.65
C LYS A 121 8.34 5.32 10.26
N ILE A 122 8.87 5.18 9.04
CA ILE A 122 9.51 3.93 8.62
C ILE A 122 10.80 3.71 9.39
N LEU A 123 11.67 4.72 9.47
CA LEU A 123 12.99 4.60 10.09
C LEU A 123 12.92 4.34 11.60
N ASN A 124 11.87 4.86 12.27
CA ASN A 124 11.70 4.71 13.71
C ASN A 124 10.76 3.57 14.12
N SER A 125 10.19 2.81 13.17
CA SER A 125 9.25 1.74 13.48
C SER A 125 9.80 0.36 13.17
N SER A 126 9.64 -0.57 14.11
CA SER A 126 9.90 -1.99 13.88
C SER A 126 8.78 -2.70 13.10
N LYS A 127 7.73 -1.98 12.67
CA LYS A 127 6.56 -2.53 11.98
C LYS A 127 6.39 -1.93 10.59
N ILE A 128 5.82 -2.73 9.68
CA ILE A 128 5.42 -2.28 8.34
C ILE A 128 4.45 -1.11 8.47
N GLN A 129 4.78 0.00 7.82
CA GLN A 129 3.93 1.19 7.76
C GLN A 129 3.07 1.12 6.49
N THR A 130 1.78 1.40 6.62
CA THR A 130 0.87 1.49 5.48
C THR A 130 -0.02 2.72 5.64
N GLU A 131 -0.14 3.52 4.60
CA GLU A 131 -1.01 4.68 4.55
C GLU A 131 -1.82 4.64 3.27
N ILE A 132 -3.15 4.70 3.40
CA ILE A 132 -4.06 4.77 2.26
C ILE A 132 -4.38 6.25 2.04
N ILE A 133 -4.10 6.74 0.85
CA ILE A 133 -4.39 8.10 0.43
C ILE A 133 -5.68 8.08 -0.36
N SER A 134 -6.71 8.70 0.19
CA SER A 134 -8.01 8.82 -0.45
C SER A 134 -8.16 10.17 -1.15
N LYS A 135 -8.71 10.16 -2.36
CA LYS A 135 -9.13 11.34 -3.11
C LYS A 135 -10.63 11.21 -3.38
N ASN A 136 -11.42 12.23 -3.01
CA ASN A 136 -12.89 12.23 -3.15
C ASN A 136 -13.55 10.97 -2.57
N PHE A 137 -13.18 10.59 -1.34
CA PHE A 137 -13.69 9.41 -0.63
C PHE A 137 -13.33 8.05 -1.24
N LEU A 138 -12.55 8.02 -2.32
CA LEU A 138 -12.03 6.81 -2.94
C LEU A 138 -10.51 6.69 -2.71
N PRO A 139 -9.98 5.52 -2.33
CA PRO A 139 -8.56 5.27 -2.18
C PRO A 139 -7.92 5.39 -3.55
N TYR A 140 -6.97 6.30 -3.64
CA TYR A 140 -6.29 6.64 -4.88
C TYR A 140 -4.88 6.05 -4.89
N GLU A 141 -4.21 6.05 -3.75
CA GLU A 141 -2.86 5.49 -3.60
C GLU A 141 -2.70 4.75 -2.28
N ILE A 142 -1.82 3.76 -2.26
CA ILE A 142 -1.38 3.09 -1.04
C ILE A 142 0.13 3.29 -0.93
N LYS A 143 0.58 3.88 0.17
CA LYS A 143 1.98 3.95 0.55
C LYS A 143 2.29 2.79 1.47
N VAL A 144 3.35 2.05 1.16
CA VAL A 144 3.87 0.98 1.99
C VAL A 144 5.33 1.26 2.28
N GLY A 145 5.70 1.16 3.56
CA GLY A 145 7.06 1.31 4.03
C GLY A 145 7.47 0.08 4.84
N VAL A 146 8.61 -0.50 4.48
CA VAL A 146 9.19 -1.67 5.16
C VAL A 146 10.59 -1.31 5.60
N LEU A 147 10.89 -1.51 6.88
CA LEU A 147 12.22 -1.34 7.44
C LEU A 147 12.98 -2.69 7.42
N SER A 148 14.28 -2.66 7.11
CA SER A 148 15.16 -3.83 7.27
C SER A 148 15.52 -4.00 8.75
N LEU A 149 15.03 -5.06 9.39
CA LEU A 149 15.38 -5.43 10.75
C LEU A 149 16.62 -6.34 10.73
N GLN A 150 17.82 -5.79 10.52
CA GLN A 150 19.06 -6.55 10.72
C GLN A 150 19.50 -6.66 12.19
N LYS A 151 18.77 -6.06 13.13
CA LYS A 151 19.11 -6.13 14.56
C LYS A 151 18.74 -7.46 15.24
N GLN A 152 18.16 -8.44 14.54
CA GLN A 152 17.79 -9.74 15.13
C GLN A 152 18.75 -10.89 14.78
N ILE A 153 19.78 -10.68 13.96
CA ILE A 153 20.70 -11.75 13.52
C ILE A 153 22.02 -11.74 14.31
N GLN A 154 22.25 -10.77 15.20
CA GLN A 154 23.48 -10.69 16.02
C GLN A 154 23.28 -11.08 17.50
N GLU A 155 22.08 -11.50 17.90
CA GLU A 155 21.78 -11.94 19.28
C GLU A 155 21.13 -13.34 19.34
N ALA A 156 21.45 -14.21 18.38
CA ALA A 156 21.05 -15.64 18.39
C ALA A 156 22.29 -16.55 18.37
#